data_AF-A0A552RAL6-F1
#
_entry.id   AF-A0A552RAL6-F1
#
_cell.length_a   1.000
_cell.length_b   1.000
_cell.length_c   1.000
_cell.angle_alpha   90.00
_cell.angle_beta   90.00
_cell.angle_gamma   90.00
#
_symmetry.space_group_name_H-M   'P 1'
#
loop_
_entity.id
_entity.type
_entity.pdbx_description
1 polymer ?
#
loop_
_entity_poly.entity_id
_entity_poly.type
_entity_poly.pdbx_seq_one_letter_code
_entity_poly.pdbx_strand_id
1 'polypeptide(L)'
;MLPWAVAGPVLGAVPLALAAMSAAQTAGRHLPAAAIRKESKKHGLGKRVEGVDLSGKQVLLVEDTSTTGSSTLVAIKAVHDQSADVAGVLLLVDRGGAGPITAAGVPVRSVFTGSELLAK
;
A
#
# COMPACT_ATOMS: atom_id res chain seq x y z
N MET A 1 -9.43 16.72 -9.92
CA MET A 1 -8.37 15.71 -9.68
C MET A 1 -9.04 14.42 -9.21
N LEU A 2 -8.66 13.26 -9.75
CA LEU A 2 -9.21 11.98 -9.30
C LEU A 2 -8.80 11.74 -7.82
N PRO A 3 -9.70 11.25 -6.96
CA PRO A 3 -9.44 11.12 -5.52
C PRO A 3 -8.57 9.90 -5.17
N TRP A 4 -7.95 9.25 -6.15
CA TRP A 4 -7.29 7.96 -5.96
C TRP A 4 -5.77 8.10 -5.96
N ALA A 5 -5.09 7.31 -5.14
CA ALA A 5 -3.64 7.10 -5.18
C ALA A 5 -3.31 5.64 -4.90
N VAL A 6 -2.10 5.22 -5.26
CA VAL A 6 -1.53 3.92 -4.89
C VAL A 6 -0.32 4.15 -3.99
N ALA A 7 -0.18 3.37 -2.93
CA ALA A 7 0.98 3.46 -2.07
C ALA A 7 1.40 2.09 -1.55
N GLY A 8 2.67 1.93 -1.19
CA GLY A 8 3.17 0.70 -0.61
C GLY A 8 4.31 0.97 0.37
N PRO A 9 4.47 0.14 1.40
CA PRO A 9 5.61 0.26 2.29
C PRO A 9 6.93 -0.07 1.57
N VAL A 10 7.99 0.60 1.98
CA VAL A 10 9.33 0.30 1.50
C VAL A 10 9.80 -1.09 1.99
N LEU A 11 10.57 -1.86 1.23
CA LEU A 11 11.12 -1.54 -0.11
C LEU A 11 10.34 -2.24 -1.24
N GLY A 12 9.93 -3.49 -1.02
CA GLY A 12 9.42 -4.39 -2.07
C GLY A 12 8.10 -3.96 -2.70
N ALA A 13 7.27 -3.17 -2.00
CA ALA A 13 6.00 -2.70 -2.54
C ALA A 13 6.12 -1.44 -3.42
N VAL A 14 7.25 -0.72 -3.37
CA VAL A 14 7.44 0.52 -4.16
C VAL A 14 7.42 0.24 -5.67
N PRO A 15 8.14 -0.76 -6.21
CA PRO A 15 8.02 -1.13 -7.62
C PRO A 15 6.59 -1.50 -8.03
N LEU A 16 5.80 -2.12 -7.15
CA LEU A 16 4.40 -2.46 -7.42
C LEU A 16 3.53 -1.21 -7.55
N ALA A 17 3.69 -0.24 -6.64
CA ALA A 17 2.98 1.04 -6.71
C ALA A 17 3.34 1.83 -7.98
N LEU A 18 4.61 1.86 -8.35
CA LEU A 18 5.08 2.51 -9.57
C LEU A 18 4.59 1.79 -10.84
N ALA A 19 4.55 0.45 -10.84
CA ALA A 19 3.99 -0.32 -11.93
C ALA A 19 2.48 -0.04 -12.11
N ALA A 20 1.72 0.05 -11.02
CA ALA A 20 0.30 0.40 -11.06
C ALA A 20 0.08 1.83 -11.61
N MET A 21 0.90 2.80 -11.19
CA MET A 21 0.88 4.16 -11.74
C MET A 21 1.19 4.17 -13.23
N SER A 22 2.24 3.47 -13.65
CA SER A 22 2.64 3.37 -15.06
C SER A 22 1.54 2.73 -15.92
N ALA A 23 0.96 1.62 -15.47
CA ALA A 23 -0.14 0.95 -16.15
C ALA A 23 -1.39 1.85 -16.26
N ALA A 24 -1.73 2.57 -15.19
CA ALA A 24 -2.82 3.55 -15.22
C ALA A 24 -2.56 4.65 -16.26
N GLN A 25 -1.33 5.18 -16.30
CA GLN A 25 -0.94 6.23 -17.26
C GLN A 25 -1.07 5.74 -18.71
N THR A 26 -0.62 4.52 -19.02
CA THR A 26 -0.79 3.90 -20.34
C THR A 26 -2.27 3.71 -20.70
N ALA A 27 -3.12 3.47 -19.72
CA ALA A 27 -4.57 3.37 -19.89
C ALA A 27 -5.30 4.73 -19.89
N GLY A 28 -4.58 5.86 -19.98
CA GLY A 28 -5.17 7.21 -19.97
C GLY A 28 -5.78 7.62 -18.63
N ARG A 29 -5.40 6.96 -17.52
CA ARG A 29 -5.87 7.23 -16.17
C ARG A 29 -4.77 7.88 -15.33
N HIS A 30 -5.16 8.74 -14.40
CA HIS A 30 -4.24 9.33 -13.43
C HIS A 30 -4.34 8.57 -12.10
N LEU A 31 -3.24 7.92 -11.68
CA LEU A 31 -3.11 7.21 -10.41
C LEU A 31 -1.73 7.50 -9.82
N PRO A 32 -1.55 8.61 -9.09
CA PRO A 32 -0.26 8.97 -8.55
C PRO A 32 0.18 7.98 -7.45
N ALA A 33 1.49 7.77 -7.33
CA ALA A 33 2.08 6.82 -6.39
C ALA A 33 2.79 7.51 -5.21
N ALA A 34 2.80 6.84 -4.06
CA ALA A 34 3.60 7.19 -2.90
C ALA A 34 4.29 5.96 -2.28
N ALA A 35 5.35 6.19 -1.53
CA ALA A 35 6.06 5.18 -0.75
C ALA A 35 5.90 5.47 0.75
N ILE A 36 5.76 4.43 1.55
CA ILE A 36 5.57 4.55 3.01
C ILE A 36 6.78 3.95 3.73
N ARG A 37 7.48 4.78 4.51
CA ARG A 37 8.60 4.34 5.34
C ARG A 37 8.10 3.64 6.60
N LYS A 38 8.86 2.64 7.06
CA LYS A 38 8.62 1.95 8.34
C LYS A 38 8.81 2.89 9.53
N GLU A 39 9.77 3.80 9.44
CA GLU A 39 10.07 4.79 10.46
C GLU A 39 10.07 6.21 9.88
N SER A 40 9.77 7.19 10.74
CA SER A 40 9.89 8.61 10.40
C SER A 40 11.35 8.98 10.14
N LYS A 41 11.60 9.99 9.30
CA LYS A 41 12.95 10.55 9.14
C LYS A 41 13.47 11.06 10.48
N LYS A 42 14.71 10.70 10.85
CA LYS A 42 15.38 11.21 12.05
C LYS A 42 15.64 12.71 12.00
N HIS A 43 15.79 13.31 10.81
CA HIS A 43 16.02 14.74 10.60
C HIS A 43 15.08 15.28 9.51
N GLY A 44 14.43 16.43 9.73
CA GLY A 44 13.41 17.04 8.85
C GLY A 44 11.97 16.94 9.38
N LEU A 45 10.96 17.14 8.54
CA LEU A 45 9.52 17.18 8.91
C LEU A 45 8.92 15.84 9.39
N GLY A 46 9.73 14.79 9.61
CA GLY A 46 9.28 13.52 10.20
C GLY A 46 8.22 12.73 9.41
N LYS A 47 7.94 13.09 8.15
CA LYS A 47 6.91 12.44 7.34
C LYS A 47 7.30 11.01 6.96
N ARG A 48 6.37 10.08 7.13
CA ARG A 48 6.53 8.66 6.73
C ARG A 48 6.21 8.43 5.26
N VAL A 49 5.47 9.32 4.62
CA VAL A 49 5.06 9.19 3.22
C VAL A 49 5.92 10.06 2.32
N GLU A 50 6.38 9.47 1.22
CA GLU A 50 7.18 10.12 0.18
C GLU A 50 6.48 10.00 -1.18
N GLY A 51 6.59 11.03 -2.03
CA GLY A 51 5.90 11.09 -3.31
C GLY A 51 4.72 12.05 -3.27
N VAL A 52 3.59 11.66 -3.85
CA VAL A 52 2.39 12.49 -3.91
C VAL A 52 1.82 12.76 -2.52
N ASP A 53 1.26 13.96 -2.30
CA ASP A 53 0.42 14.24 -1.14
C ASP A 53 -0.83 13.35 -1.15
N LEU A 54 -1.12 12.70 -0.03
CA LEU A 54 -2.26 11.79 0.11
C LEU A 54 -3.49 12.48 0.68
N SER A 55 -3.39 13.71 1.19
CA SER A 55 -4.50 14.40 1.86
C SER A 55 -5.78 14.40 1.03
N GLY A 56 -6.88 13.95 1.64
CA GLY A 56 -8.20 13.82 1.03
C GLY A 56 -8.33 12.72 -0.03
N LYS A 57 -7.34 11.84 -0.20
CA LYS A 57 -7.38 10.75 -1.18
C LYS A 57 -7.83 9.42 -0.58
N GLN A 58 -8.40 8.60 -1.45
CA GLN A 58 -8.65 7.16 -1.29
C GLN A 58 -7.43 6.40 -1.81
N VAL A 59 -6.77 5.64 -0.94
CA VAL A 59 -5.48 5.02 -1.22
C VAL A 59 -5.64 3.51 -1.33
N LEU A 60 -5.24 2.95 -2.48
CA LEU A 60 -4.99 1.52 -2.60
C LEU A 60 -3.60 1.24 -2.05
N LEU A 61 -3.53 0.47 -0.96
CA LEU A 61 -2.26 -0.03 -0.48
C LEU A 61 -1.86 -1.30 -1.24
N VAL A 62 -0.60 -1.40 -1.62
CA VAL A 62 0.01 -2.60 -2.20
C VAL A 62 1.12 -3.11 -1.30
N GLU A 63 1.29 -4.43 -1.20
CA GLU A 63 2.39 -5.10 -0.47
C GLU A 63 2.88 -6.29 -1.29
N ASP A 64 4.18 -6.54 -1.32
CA ASP A 64 4.79 -7.67 -2.04
C ASP A 64 4.52 -9.01 -1.33
N THR A 65 4.80 -9.10 -0.03
CA THR A 65 4.49 -10.31 0.75
C THR A 65 4.04 -9.94 2.16
N SER A 66 3.03 -10.63 2.69
CA SER A 66 2.58 -10.41 4.06
C SER A 66 2.48 -11.71 4.85
N THR A 67 3.15 -11.78 5.99
CA THR A 67 3.09 -12.92 6.93
C THR A 67 2.20 -12.62 8.13
N THR A 68 2.32 -11.42 8.71
CA THR A 68 1.59 -11.01 9.91
C THR A 68 0.68 -9.80 9.69
N GLY A 69 0.76 -9.13 8.53
CA GLY A 69 0.05 -7.87 8.27
C GLY A 69 0.64 -6.65 8.98
N SER A 70 1.67 -6.79 9.82
CA SER A 70 2.18 -5.68 10.66
C SER A 70 2.71 -4.50 9.85
N SER A 71 3.44 -4.75 8.76
CA SER A 71 3.93 -3.70 7.84
C SER A 71 2.78 -2.89 7.26
N THR A 72 1.77 -3.59 6.76
CA THR A 72 0.58 -2.99 6.17
C THR A 72 -0.25 -2.20 7.19
N LEU A 73 -0.39 -2.69 8.43
CA LEU A 73 -1.10 -1.97 9.50
C LEU A 73 -0.40 -0.64 9.87
N VAL A 74 0.93 -0.65 9.91
CA VAL A 74 1.71 0.60 10.11
C VAL A 74 1.51 1.56 8.94
N ALA A 75 1.42 1.04 7.71
CA ALA A 75 1.15 1.82 6.52
C ALA A 75 -0.26 2.41 6.49
N ILE A 76 -1.29 1.64 6.89
CA ILE A 76 -2.67 2.12 7.05
C ILE A 76 -2.70 3.31 8.00
N LYS A 77 -2.04 3.19 9.16
CA LYS A 77 -1.94 4.31 10.10
C LYS A 77 -1.25 5.54 9.47
N ALA A 78 -0.18 5.34 8.69
CA ALA A 78 0.53 6.44 8.04
C ALA A 78 -0.34 7.18 6.99
N VAL A 79 -1.23 6.46 6.31
CA VAL A 79 -2.22 7.05 5.39
C VAL A 79 -3.23 7.88 6.19
N HIS A 80 -3.82 7.32 7.25
CA HIS A 80 -4.81 8.02 8.08
C HIS A 80 -4.23 9.27 8.76
N ASP A 81 -2.98 9.21 9.23
CA ASP A 81 -2.27 10.34 9.83
C ASP A 81 -2.12 11.54 8.85
N GLN A 82 -2.31 11.32 7.53
CA GLN A 82 -2.30 12.37 6.51
C GLN A 82 -3.69 12.81 6.05
N SER A 83 -4.75 12.54 6.83
CA SER A 83 -6.13 12.87 6.44
C SER A 83 -6.54 12.23 5.10
N ALA A 84 -6.02 11.03 4.85
CA ALA A 84 -6.35 10.18 3.72
C ALA A 84 -6.96 8.88 4.24
N ASP A 85 -7.62 8.11 3.37
CA ASP A 85 -8.32 6.89 3.75
C ASP A 85 -7.86 5.71 2.91
N VAL A 86 -7.89 4.49 3.47
CA VAL A 86 -7.45 3.28 2.78
C VAL A 86 -8.66 2.57 2.19
N ALA A 87 -8.76 2.60 0.87
CA ALA A 87 -9.85 1.93 0.14
C ALA A 87 -9.72 0.39 0.16
N GLY A 88 -8.51 -0.11 0.38
CA GLY A 88 -8.22 -1.54 0.48
C GLY A 88 -6.72 -1.82 0.35
N VAL A 89 -6.37 -3.09 0.55
CA VAL A 89 -5.01 -3.63 0.44
C VAL A 89 -4.98 -4.72 -0.62
N LEU A 90 -4.01 -4.63 -1.53
CA LEU A 90 -3.65 -5.69 -2.47
C LEU A 90 -2.31 -6.30 -2.05
N LEU A 91 -2.34 -7.56 -1.63
CA LEU A 91 -1.14 -8.36 -1.38
C LEU A 91 -0.75 -9.08 -2.67
N LEU A 92 0.50 -8.99 -3.10
CA LEU A 92 0.97 -9.84 -4.20
C LEU A 92 1.02 -11.30 -3.71
N VAL A 93 1.56 -11.55 -2.51
CA VAL A 93 1.55 -12.86 -1.87
C VAL A 93 1.07 -12.79 -0.42
N ASP A 94 -0.06 -13.43 -0.12
CA ASP A 94 -0.51 -13.63 1.26
C ASP A 94 0.06 -14.92 1.85
N ARG A 95 0.78 -14.79 2.96
CA ARG A 95 1.35 -15.89 3.75
C ARG A 95 0.78 -15.93 5.18
N GLY A 96 -0.43 -15.41 5.37
CA GLY A 96 -1.13 -15.35 6.66
C GLY A 96 -1.36 -13.93 7.19
N GLY A 97 -1.04 -12.90 6.40
CA GLY A 97 -1.12 -11.51 6.83
C GLY A 97 -2.47 -10.84 6.60
N ALA A 98 -3.35 -11.41 5.77
CA ALA A 98 -4.65 -10.79 5.44
C ALA A 98 -5.58 -10.66 6.65
N GLY A 99 -5.64 -11.67 7.53
CA GLY A 99 -6.58 -11.73 8.66
C GLY A 99 -6.52 -10.49 9.57
N PRO A 100 -5.35 -10.12 10.10
CA PRO A 100 -5.18 -8.91 10.92
C PRO A 100 -5.59 -7.61 10.23
N ILE A 101 -5.37 -7.51 8.91
CA ILE A 101 -5.73 -6.32 8.12
C ILE A 101 -7.25 -6.22 7.95
N THR A 102 -7.92 -7.34 7.64
CA THR A 102 -9.38 -7.40 7.55
C THR A 102 -10.04 -7.16 8.90
N ALA A 103 -9.46 -7.66 10.00
CA ALA A 103 -9.93 -7.39 11.35
C ALA A 103 -9.85 -5.89 11.73
N ALA A 104 -8.96 -5.13 11.08
CA ALA A 104 -8.89 -3.67 11.21
C ALA A 104 -9.92 -2.93 10.34
N GLY A 105 -10.85 -3.64 9.68
CA GLY A 105 -11.92 -3.06 8.85
C GLY A 105 -11.50 -2.72 7.42
N VAL A 106 -10.29 -3.10 7.00
CA VAL A 106 -9.77 -2.79 5.65
C VAL A 106 -9.95 -4.00 4.72
N PRO A 107 -10.61 -3.84 3.55
CA PRO A 107 -10.74 -4.90 2.57
C PRO A 107 -9.38 -5.37 2.05
N VAL A 108 -9.17 -6.69 1.95
CA VAL A 108 -7.93 -7.28 1.44
C VAL A 108 -8.21 -8.15 0.22
N ARG A 109 -7.33 -8.08 -0.78
CA ARG A 109 -7.22 -9.07 -1.85
C ARG A 109 -5.79 -9.54 -1.98
N SER A 110 -5.59 -10.80 -2.32
CA SER A 110 -4.28 -11.35 -2.67
C SER A 110 -4.25 -11.82 -4.12
N VAL A 111 -3.13 -11.63 -4.81
CA VAL A 111 -2.92 -12.22 -6.16
C VAL A 111 -2.61 -13.70 -6.03
N PHE A 112 -1.75 -14.05 -5.07
CA PHE A 112 -1.43 -15.43 -4.70
C PHE A 112 -1.44 -15.61 -3.19
N THR A 113 -1.68 -16.84 -2.77
CA THR A 113 -1.34 -17.33 -1.44
C THR A 113 0.01 -18.04 -1.46
N GLY A 114 0.66 -18.15 -0.30
CA GLY A 114 1.90 -18.92 -0.17
C GLY A 114 1.75 -20.38 -0.63
N SER A 115 0.60 -21.00 -0.35
CA SER A 115 0.30 -22.37 -0.76
C SER A 115 0.18 -22.52 -2.28
N GLU A 116 -0.42 -21.57 -2.98
CA GLU A 116 -0.55 -21.60 -4.46
C GLU A 116 0.79 -21.48 -5.17
N LEU A 117 1.74 -20.72 -4.61
CA LEU A 117 3.08 -20.58 -5.19
C LEU A 117 3.95 -21.80 -4.97
N LEU A 118 3.84 -22.46 -3.82
CA LEU A 118 4.62 -23.65 -3.48
C LEU A 118 4.08 -24.93 -4.13
N ALA A 119 2.85 -24.91 -4.63
CA ALA A 119 2.22 -26.03 -5.34
C ALA A 119 2.55 -26.07 -6.84
N LYS A 120 3.44 -25.21 -7.34
CA LYS A 120 3.91 -25.14 -8.73
C LYS A 120 5.38 -25.48 -8.82
#